data_AF-A0AAV8ZNY4-F1
#
_entry.id   AF-A0AAV8ZNY4-F1
#
_cell.length_a   1.000
_cell.length_b   1.000
_cell.length_c   1.000
_cell.angle_alpha   90.00
_cell.angle_beta   90.00
_cell.angle_gamma   90.00
#
_symmetry.space_group_name_H-M   'P 1'
#
loop_
_entity.id
_entity.type
_entity.pdbx_description
1 polymer ?
#
loop_
_entity_poly.entity_id
_entity_poly.type
_entity_poly.pdbx_seq_one_letter_code
_entity_poly.pdbx_strand_id
1 'polypeptide(L)'
;MRQVHDQVTMKFRFCGDADCPDWVLVEINTLSRLSSVKLKLLGQVVAQGIINPPIDMEKAEKLFSESKLDADIDLKACVACLSYIITSTVRFNCDSSALQSELQQLGLPREHITSIKRIIDDQSANLAAKFKTSSLRVNPLENFTTRVDEDVNCAVLDLGVGGEKKTVTLTPFTLNVLLENLKGVRKTMAELNEAS
;
A
#
# COMPACT_ATOMS: atom_id res chain seq x y z
N MET A 1 0.39 11.84 -41.96
CA MET A 1 0.64 10.47 -41.45
C MET A 1 1.14 10.58 -40.01
N ARG A 2 0.22 10.63 -39.03
CA ARG A 2 0.58 10.51 -37.62
C ARG A 2 0.63 9.02 -37.32
N GLN A 3 1.83 8.49 -37.10
CA GLN A 3 2.00 7.14 -36.58
C GLN A 3 1.35 7.12 -35.20
N VAL A 4 0.20 6.46 -35.10
CA VAL A 4 -0.37 6.01 -33.85
C VAL A 4 0.62 4.96 -33.34
N HIS A 5 1.47 5.35 -32.39
CA HIS A 5 2.17 4.37 -31.56
C HIS A 5 1.07 3.63 -30.81
N ASP A 6 0.71 2.47 -31.34
CA ASP A 6 -0.08 1.46 -30.64
C ASP A 6 0.80 0.98 -29.49
N GLN A 7 0.74 1.69 -28.35
CA GLN A 7 1.36 1.21 -27.13
C GLN A 7 0.61 -0.07 -26.76
N VAL A 8 1.27 -1.20 -26.95
CA VAL A 8 0.95 -2.45 -26.29
C VAL A 8 0.87 -2.11 -24.80
N THR A 9 -0.35 -1.97 -24.26
CA THR A 9 -0.59 -1.62 -22.86
C THR A 9 -0.12 -2.79 -22.01
N MET A 10 1.12 -2.70 -21.52
CA MET A 10 1.66 -3.68 -20.59
C MET A 10 1.05 -3.37 -19.22
N LYS A 11 0.00 -4.12 -18.88
CA LYS A 11 -0.65 -4.02 -17.58
C LYS A 11 0.26 -4.64 -16.53
N PHE A 12 0.66 -3.85 -15.55
CA PHE A 12 1.48 -4.29 -14.43
C PHE A 12 0.62 -4.47 -13.18
N ARG A 13 0.68 -5.64 -12.55
CA ARG A 13 -0.05 -5.93 -11.30
C ARG A 13 0.44 -5.05 -10.16
N PHE A 14 1.74 -4.71 -10.11
CA PHE A 14 2.23 -3.75 -9.11
C PHE A 14 1.67 -2.33 -9.31
N CYS A 15 1.10 -2.01 -10.48
CA CYS A 15 0.37 -0.78 -10.76
C CYS A 15 -1.16 -0.93 -10.68
N GLY A 16 -1.67 -2.08 -10.24
CA GLY A 16 -3.12 -2.36 -10.19
C GLY A 16 -3.72 -2.64 -11.58
N ASP A 17 -3.01 -3.43 -12.39
CA ASP A 17 -3.39 -3.80 -13.77
C ASP A 17 -3.47 -2.59 -14.72
N ALA A 18 -2.69 -1.55 -14.43
CA ALA A 18 -2.52 -0.35 -15.24
C ALA A 18 -1.10 -0.26 -15.82
N ASP A 19 -0.91 0.63 -16.79
CA ASP A 19 0.42 0.94 -17.31
C ASP A 19 1.29 1.62 -16.23
N CYS A 20 2.60 1.40 -16.32
CA CYS A 20 3.56 2.09 -15.46
C CYS A 20 3.65 3.58 -15.85
N PRO A 21 3.59 4.53 -14.91
CA PRO A 21 3.71 5.95 -15.22
C PRO A 21 5.04 6.29 -15.92
N ASP A 22 5.01 7.18 -16.91
CA ASP A 22 6.21 7.56 -17.69
C ASP A 22 7.37 8.05 -16.82
N TRP A 23 7.08 8.82 -15.76
CA TRP A 23 8.12 9.31 -14.86
C TRP A 23 8.80 8.18 -14.08
N VAL A 24 8.08 7.11 -13.74
CA VAL A 24 8.63 5.91 -13.08
C VAL A 24 9.52 5.15 -14.07
N LEU A 25 9.10 5.04 -15.33
CA LEU A 25 9.88 4.38 -16.38
C LEU A 25 11.23 5.05 -16.60
N VAL A 26 11.25 6.39 -16.67
CA VAL A 26 12.48 7.17 -16.78
C VAL A 26 13.39 6.91 -15.57
N GLU A 27 12.82 6.90 -14.36
CA GLU A 27 13.59 6.68 -13.13
C GLU A 27 14.05 5.23 -12.95
N ILE A 28 13.35 4.24 -13.50
CA ILE A 28 13.80 2.83 -13.48
C ILE A 28 15.14 2.68 -14.20
N ASN A 29 15.31 3.39 -15.32
CA ASN A 29 16.60 3.43 -16.02
C ASN A 29 17.69 4.08 -15.13
N THR A 30 17.35 5.16 -14.42
CA THR A 30 18.27 5.79 -13.45
C THR A 30 18.63 4.85 -12.30
N LEU A 31 17.66 4.14 -11.72
CA LEU A 31 17.86 3.16 -10.65
C LEU A 31 18.76 2.00 -11.11
N SER A 32 18.68 1.58 -12.36
CA SER A 32 19.52 0.51 -12.93
C SER A 32 21.01 0.84 -12.95
N ARG A 33 21.37 2.14 -12.92
CA ARG A 33 22.77 2.62 -12.91
C ARG A 33 23.37 2.65 -11.50
N LEU A 34 22.55 2.54 -10.47
CA LEU A 34 23.01 2.46 -9.08
C LEU A 34 23.63 1.09 -8.80
N SER A 35 24.46 0.99 -7.77
CA SER A 35 24.90 -0.32 -7.28
C SER A 35 23.77 -1.02 -6.52
N SER A 36 23.75 -2.35 -6.56
CA SER A 36 22.72 -3.15 -5.85
C SER A 36 22.71 -2.89 -4.34
N VAL A 37 23.88 -2.61 -3.76
CA VAL A 37 24.03 -2.22 -2.35
C VAL A 37 23.39 -0.87 -2.06
N LYS A 38 23.65 0.16 -2.87
CA LYS A 38 23.07 1.51 -2.67
C LYS A 38 21.56 1.48 -2.80
N LEU A 39 21.05 0.82 -3.83
CA LEU A 39 19.61 0.69 -4.05
C LEU A 39 18.91 -0.05 -2.90
N LYS A 40 19.56 -1.08 -2.34
CA LYS A 40 19.06 -1.77 -1.14
C LYS A 40 19.01 -0.83 0.08
N LEU A 41 20.09 -0.11 0.36
CA LEU A 41 20.15 0.81 1.50
C LEU A 41 19.13 1.94 1.35
N LEU A 42 19.01 2.51 0.14
CA LEU A 42 18.01 3.52 -0.16
C LEU A 42 16.59 2.97 0.00
N GLY A 43 16.31 1.78 -0.52
CA GLY A 43 15.01 1.13 -0.36
C GLY A 43 14.64 0.90 1.11
N GLN A 44 15.61 0.59 1.98
CA GLN A 44 15.39 0.46 3.42
C GLN A 44 15.05 1.81 4.07
N VAL A 45 15.76 2.89 3.71
CA VAL A 45 15.46 4.25 4.21
C VAL A 45 14.06 4.68 3.76
N VAL A 46 13.70 4.42 2.50
CA VAL A 46 12.39 4.75 1.94
C VAL A 46 11.28 3.95 2.64
N ALA A 47 11.42 2.62 2.77
CA ALA A 47 10.44 1.80 3.47
C ALA A 47 10.22 2.27 4.92
N GLN A 48 11.32 2.58 5.62
CA GLN A 48 11.25 3.07 6.99
C GLN A 48 10.58 4.44 7.09
N GLY A 49 10.83 5.34 6.14
CA GLY A 49 10.21 6.66 6.07
C GLY A 49 8.75 6.64 5.63
N ILE A 50 8.30 5.61 4.91
CA ILE A 50 6.88 5.38 4.65
C ILE A 50 6.15 4.94 5.93
N ILE A 51 6.74 4.04 6.71
CA ILE A 51 6.17 3.54 7.97
C ILE A 51 6.15 4.66 9.02
N ASN A 52 7.30 5.32 9.22
CA ASN A 52 7.54 6.39 10.18
C ASN A 52 7.95 7.68 9.46
N PRO A 53 7.00 8.44 8.91
CA PRO A 53 7.30 9.69 8.21
C PRO A 53 7.90 10.74 9.16
N PRO A 54 8.80 11.62 8.69
CA PRO A 54 9.22 11.81 7.29
C PRO A 54 10.36 10.89 6.81
N ILE A 55 10.54 10.76 5.48
CA ILE A 55 11.70 10.11 4.89
C ILE A 55 12.96 10.93 5.22
N ASP A 56 13.97 10.28 5.80
CA ASP A 56 15.24 10.90 6.17
C ASP A 56 16.12 11.13 4.93
N MET A 57 15.96 12.32 4.33
CA MET A 57 16.69 12.73 3.14
C MET A 57 18.18 12.96 3.43
N GLU A 58 18.57 13.39 4.63
CA GLU A 58 19.98 13.57 4.99
C GLU A 58 20.72 12.23 5.02
N LYS A 59 20.07 11.20 5.55
CA LYS A 59 20.61 9.83 5.53
C LYS A 59 20.69 9.29 4.11
N ALA A 60 19.72 9.59 3.26
CA ALA A 60 19.77 9.24 1.84
C ALA A 60 20.94 9.96 1.15
N GLU A 61 21.13 11.27 1.35
CA GLU A 61 22.23 12.04 0.74
C GLU A 61 23.61 11.51 1.17
N LYS A 62 23.79 11.15 2.44
CA LYS A 62 25.03 10.55 2.96
C LYS A 62 25.40 9.24 2.25
N LEU A 63 24.41 8.43 1.85
CA LEU A 63 24.65 7.19 1.10
C LEU A 63 25.12 7.43 -0.35
N PHE A 64 24.91 8.63 -0.88
CA PHE A 64 25.23 9.03 -2.26
C PHE A 64 26.41 10.01 -2.34
N SER A 65 26.92 10.50 -1.20
CA SER A 65 28.01 11.49 -1.17
C SER A 65 29.37 10.91 -1.63
N GLU A 66 29.51 9.59 -1.68
CA GLU A 66 30.81 8.93 -1.84
C GLU A 66 31.20 8.66 -3.31
N SER A 67 30.31 8.81 -4.30
CA SER A 67 30.62 8.41 -5.69
C SER A 67 30.37 9.50 -6.72
N LYS A 68 31.38 9.77 -7.56
CA LYS A 68 31.32 10.74 -8.67
C LYS A 68 30.25 10.41 -9.72
N LEU A 69 29.81 9.16 -9.79
CA LEU A 69 28.72 8.70 -10.67
C LEU A 69 27.34 9.18 -10.20
N ASP A 70 27.21 9.60 -8.94
CA ASP A 70 25.93 9.95 -8.33
C ASP A 70 25.55 11.43 -8.52
N ALA A 71 26.48 12.27 -8.97
CA ALA A 71 26.25 13.71 -9.12
C ALA A 71 25.25 14.07 -10.23
N ASP A 72 25.02 13.16 -11.18
CA ASP A 72 24.05 13.30 -12.28
C ASP A 72 22.70 12.62 -11.95
N ILE A 73 22.58 12.02 -10.76
CA ILE A 73 21.40 11.27 -10.34
C ILE A 73 20.54 12.15 -9.43
N ASP A 74 19.29 12.37 -9.82
CA ASP A 74 18.31 13.03 -8.94
C ASP A 74 17.88 12.06 -7.84
N LEU A 75 18.48 12.22 -6.65
CA LEU A 75 18.17 11.42 -5.48
C LEU A 75 16.69 11.50 -5.09
N LYS A 76 16.04 12.66 -5.25
CA LYS A 76 14.62 12.82 -4.92
C LYS A 76 13.76 12.02 -5.88
N ALA A 77 14.12 11.99 -7.15
CA ALA A 77 13.44 11.18 -8.15
C ALA A 77 13.62 9.66 -7.88
N CYS A 78 14.82 9.23 -7.49
CA CYS A 78 15.08 7.85 -7.07
C CYS A 78 14.26 7.45 -5.82
N VAL A 79 14.21 8.33 -4.81
CA VAL A 79 13.39 8.14 -3.60
C VAL A 79 11.91 8.06 -3.95
N ALA A 80 11.42 8.95 -4.82
CA ALA A 80 10.04 8.94 -5.27
C ALA A 80 9.68 7.67 -6.04
N CYS A 81 10.58 7.21 -6.93
CA CYS A 81 10.40 5.99 -7.71
C CYS A 81 10.35 4.74 -6.81
N LEU A 82 11.30 4.60 -5.87
CA LEU A 82 11.29 3.51 -4.89
C LEU A 82 10.06 3.57 -3.98
N SER A 83 9.68 4.77 -3.55
CA SER A 83 8.47 4.97 -2.73
C SER A 83 7.23 4.52 -3.47
N TYR A 84 7.13 4.85 -4.76
CA TYR A 84 6.04 4.40 -5.62
C TYR A 84 6.03 2.89 -5.79
N ILE A 85 7.16 2.26 -6.13
CA ILE A 85 7.24 0.81 -6.30
C ILE A 85 6.83 0.08 -5.01
N ILE A 86 7.39 0.47 -3.86
CA ILE A 86 7.09 -0.16 -2.56
C ILE A 86 5.61 0.04 -2.19
N THR A 87 5.13 1.28 -2.30
CA THR A 87 3.74 1.63 -1.94
C THR A 87 2.74 0.91 -2.84
N SER A 88 2.94 0.94 -4.16
CA SER A 88 2.02 0.34 -5.12
C SER A 88 2.02 -1.18 -4.99
N THR A 89 3.18 -1.82 -4.81
CA THR A 89 3.25 -3.28 -4.57
C THR A 89 2.42 -3.71 -3.36
N VAL A 90 2.59 -3.03 -2.22
CA VAL A 90 1.85 -3.36 -0.99
C VAL A 90 0.37 -2.99 -1.12
N ARG A 91 0.05 -1.86 -1.78
CA ARG A 91 -1.33 -1.38 -1.96
C ARG A 91 -2.15 -2.32 -2.83
N PHE A 92 -1.58 -2.86 -3.90
CA PHE A 92 -2.26 -3.78 -4.81
C PHE A 92 -2.05 -5.25 -4.44
N ASN A 93 -1.43 -5.53 -3.28
CA ASN A 93 -1.14 -6.87 -2.81
C ASN A 93 -0.49 -7.75 -3.90
N CYS A 94 0.47 -7.16 -4.64
CA CYS A 94 1.09 -7.81 -5.79
C CYS A 94 2.03 -8.93 -5.33
N ASP A 95 1.90 -10.10 -5.98
CA ASP A 95 2.74 -11.26 -5.68
C ASP A 95 4.22 -10.99 -5.93
N SER A 96 5.04 -11.52 -5.04
CA SER A 96 6.49 -11.34 -5.06
C SER A 96 7.16 -11.89 -6.34
N SER A 97 6.54 -12.87 -7.02
CA SER A 97 6.97 -13.40 -8.34
C SER A 97 6.50 -12.55 -9.53
N ALA A 98 5.31 -11.96 -9.42
CA ALA A 98 4.77 -11.05 -10.42
C ALA A 98 5.58 -9.76 -10.44
N LEU A 99 5.82 -9.15 -9.27
CA LEU A 99 6.67 -7.97 -9.13
C LEU A 99 8.05 -8.17 -9.78
N GLN A 100 8.65 -9.35 -9.58
CA GLN A 100 9.96 -9.65 -10.15
C GLN A 100 9.93 -9.66 -11.69
N SER A 101 8.95 -10.35 -12.27
CA SER A 101 8.78 -10.42 -13.72
C SER A 101 8.50 -9.04 -14.32
N GLU A 102 7.69 -8.24 -13.64
CA GLU A 102 7.26 -6.91 -14.07
C GLU A 102 8.41 -5.90 -14.03
N LEU A 103 9.12 -5.78 -12.90
CA LEU A 103 10.29 -4.90 -12.81
C LEU A 103 11.41 -5.34 -13.77
N GLN A 104 11.54 -6.65 -14.04
CA GLN A 104 12.50 -7.14 -15.03
C GLN A 104 12.12 -6.72 -16.45
N GLN A 105 10.84 -6.73 -16.81
CA GLN A 105 10.35 -6.22 -18.10
C GLN A 105 10.59 -4.71 -18.26
N LEU A 106 10.53 -3.96 -17.16
CA LEU A 106 10.80 -2.53 -17.13
C LEU A 106 12.30 -2.17 -17.21
N GLY A 107 13.20 -3.16 -17.15
CA GLY A 107 14.64 -2.96 -17.35
C GLY A 107 15.47 -2.91 -16.07
N LEU A 108 14.91 -3.21 -14.89
CA LEU A 108 15.70 -3.32 -13.66
C LEU A 108 16.54 -4.62 -13.67
N PRO A 109 17.84 -4.55 -13.31
CA PRO A 109 18.65 -5.76 -13.16
C PRO A 109 18.16 -6.64 -12.00
N ARG A 110 18.30 -7.96 -12.17
CA ARG A 110 17.78 -8.96 -11.21
C ARG A 110 18.28 -8.79 -9.78
N GLU A 111 19.49 -8.29 -9.59
CA GLU A 111 20.05 -8.03 -8.26
C GLU A 111 19.29 -6.93 -7.50
N HIS A 112 18.92 -5.86 -8.18
CA HIS A 112 18.12 -4.78 -7.59
C HIS A 112 16.73 -5.25 -7.23
N ILE A 113 16.10 -5.99 -8.14
CA ILE A 113 14.77 -6.55 -7.95
C ILE A 113 14.76 -7.46 -6.72
N THR A 114 15.74 -8.36 -6.59
CA THR A 114 15.86 -9.26 -5.44
C THR A 114 16.02 -8.49 -4.13
N SER A 115 16.71 -7.34 -4.17
CA SER A 115 16.90 -6.47 -3.01
C SER A 115 15.60 -5.75 -2.62
N ILE A 116 14.88 -5.16 -3.58
CA ILE A 116 13.58 -4.52 -3.37
C ILE A 116 12.57 -5.54 -2.83
N LYS A 117 12.51 -6.72 -3.45
CA LYS A 117 11.61 -7.81 -3.04
C LYS A 117 11.80 -8.15 -1.57
N ARG A 118 13.06 -8.37 -1.13
CA ARG A 118 13.36 -8.69 0.27
C ARG A 118 12.89 -7.58 1.22
N ILE A 119 13.08 -6.31 0.86
CA ILE A 119 12.63 -5.18 1.68
C ILE A 119 11.10 -5.17 1.80
N ILE A 120 10.39 -5.42 0.70
CA ILE A 120 8.92 -5.48 0.68
C ILE A 120 8.44 -6.68 1.49
N ASP A 121 9.00 -7.87 1.31
CA ASP A 121 8.64 -9.06 2.08
C ASP A 121 8.81 -8.81 3.59
N ASP A 122 9.96 -8.24 4.00
CA ASP A 122 10.29 -7.93 5.40
C ASP A 122 9.37 -6.85 6.01
N GLN A 123 8.94 -5.86 5.23
CA GLN A 123 8.17 -4.70 5.71
C GLN A 123 6.69 -4.73 5.31
N SER A 124 6.24 -5.74 4.57
CA SER A 124 4.88 -5.87 4.02
C SER A 124 3.80 -5.70 5.08
N ALA A 125 3.93 -6.39 6.21
CA ALA A 125 2.98 -6.31 7.32
C ALA A 125 2.92 -4.89 7.93
N ASN A 126 4.07 -4.24 8.11
CA ASN A 126 4.17 -2.89 8.69
C ASN A 126 3.63 -1.83 7.72
N LEU A 127 3.98 -1.92 6.44
CA LEU A 127 3.48 -1.05 5.38
C LEU A 127 1.98 -1.21 5.20
N ALA A 128 1.47 -2.44 5.18
CA ALA A 128 0.04 -2.72 5.10
C ALA A 128 -0.70 -2.19 6.34
N ALA A 129 -0.14 -2.33 7.55
CA ALA A 129 -0.72 -1.75 8.76
C ALA A 129 -0.76 -0.22 8.67
N LYS A 130 0.32 0.43 8.24
CA LYS A 130 0.38 1.87 8.04
C LYS A 130 -0.65 2.33 7.01
N PHE A 131 -0.69 1.71 5.83
CA PHE A 131 -1.67 2.05 4.81
C PHE A 131 -3.10 1.77 5.25
N LYS A 132 -3.36 0.76 6.09
CA LYS A 132 -4.68 0.55 6.71
C LYS A 132 -5.08 1.71 7.63
N THR A 133 -4.14 2.25 8.40
CA THR A 133 -4.40 3.43 9.26
C THR A 133 -4.52 4.73 8.46
N SER A 134 -3.81 4.86 7.34
CA SER A 134 -3.84 6.04 6.47
C SER A 134 -4.89 5.93 5.35
N SER A 135 -5.54 4.77 5.20
CA SER A 135 -6.62 4.56 4.24
C SER A 135 -7.81 5.37 4.70
N LEU A 136 -8.36 6.17 3.78
CA LEU A 136 -9.57 6.95 3.99
C LEU A 136 -10.76 5.98 4.17
N ARG A 137 -10.95 5.50 5.39
CA ARG A 137 -12.20 4.84 5.77
C ARG A 137 -13.23 5.94 5.97
N VAL A 138 -14.27 5.94 5.15
CA VAL A 138 -15.46 6.73 5.44
C VAL A 138 -16.07 6.14 6.71
N ASN A 139 -16.10 6.93 7.79
CA ASN A 139 -16.80 6.60 9.03
C ASN A 139 -16.41 5.22 9.63
N PRO A 140 -15.13 4.99 10.01
CA PRO A 140 -14.75 3.74 10.64
C PRO A 140 -15.47 3.60 11.97
N LEU A 141 -16.05 2.42 12.22
CA LEU A 141 -16.50 2.06 13.56
C LEU A 141 -15.27 1.84 14.44
N GLU A 142 -15.01 2.76 15.35
CA GLU A 142 -13.86 2.77 16.25
C GLU A 142 -14.09 1.87 17.46
N ASN A 143 -15.29 1.92 18.03
CA ASN A 143 -15.70 1.13 19.18
C ASN A 143 -17.21 0.91 19.17
N PHE A 144 -17.65 -0.12 19.89
CA PHE A 144 -19.05 -0.33 20.20
C PHE A 144 -19.21 -0.82 21.64
N THR A 145 -20.25 -0.36 22.31
CA THR A 145 -20.69 -0.88 23.60
C THR A 145 -22.16 -1.22 23.54
N THR A 146 -22.54 -2.33 24.15
CA THR A 146 -23.93 -2.79 24.22
C THR A 146 -24.37 -2.85 25.67
N ARG A 147 -25.58 -2.36 25.93
CA ARG A 147 -26.28 -2.55 27.21
C ARG A 147 -27.71 -2.98 26.94
N VAL A 148 -28.27 -3.78 27.84
CA VAL A 148 -29.70 -4.10 27.83
C VAL A 148 -30.37 -3.18 28.83
N ASP A 149 -31.42 -2.51 28.39
CA ASP A 149 -32.29 -1.74 29.26
C ASP A 149 -33.44 -2.65 29.68
N GLU A 150 -33.44 -3.06 30.95
CA GLU A 150 -34.39 -4.02 31.52
C GLU A 150 -35.81 -3.44 31.66
N ASP A 151 -35.95 -2.12 31.75
CA ASP A 151 -37.24 -1.45 31.91
C ASP A 151 -38.03 -1.43 30.60
N VAL A 152 -37.34 -1.29 29.46
CA VAL A 152 -37.96 -1.25 28.11
C VAL A 152 -37.67 -2.50 27.26
N ASN A 153 -36.96 -3.50 27.81
CA ASN A 153 -36.53 -4.71 27.12
C ASN A 153 -35.90 -4.43 25.73
N CYS A 154 -35.08 -3.38 25.66
CA CYS A 154 -34.42 -2.93 24.45
C CYS A 154 -32.90 -2.99 24.61
N ALA A 155 -32.20 -3.28 23.51
CA ALA A 155 -30.75 -3.21 23.48
C ALA A 155 -30.32 -1.80 23.07
N VAL A 156 -29.45 -1.17 23.84
CA VAL A 156 -28.85 0.12 23.51
C VAL A 156 -27.42 -0.12 23.03
N LEU A 157 -27.13 0.31 21.80
CA LEU A 157 -25.81 0.27 21.19
C LEU A 157 -25.25 1.69 21.16
N ASP A 158 -24.09 1.91 21.80
CA ASP A 158 -23.28 3.09 21.50
C ASP A 158 -22.18 2.71 20.53
N LEU A 159 -22.00 3.54 19.51
CA LEU A 159 -21.06 3.36 18.42
C LEU A 159 -20.17 4.60 18.36
N GLY A 160 -18.85 4.43 18.40
CA GLY A 160 -17.91 5.49 18.03
C GLY A 160 -17.64 5.40 16.54
N VAL A 161 -18.07 6.38 15.76
CA VAL A 161 -17.93 6.41 14.30
C VAL A 161 -17.30 7.72 13.88
N GLY A 162 -16.08 7.69 13.34
CA GLY A 162 -15.40 8.89 12.83
C GLY A 162 -15.23 10.00 13.87
N GLY A 163 -14.92 9.64 15.12
CA GLY A 163 -14.81 10.56 16.26
C GLY A 163 -16.13 10.99 16.90
N GLU A 164 -17.29 10.63 16.33
CA GLU A 164 -18.61 10.92 16.91
C GLU A 164 -19.20 9.72 17.63
N LYS A 165 -19.83 9.95 18.80
CA LYS A 165 -20.59 8.91 19.51
C LYS A 165 -22.04 8.93 19.05
N LYS A 166 -22.51 7.79 18.56
CA LYS A 166 -23.89 7.57 18.14
C LYS A 166 -24.53 6.48 18.98
N THR A 167 -25.59 6.83 19.71
CA THR A 167 -26.36 5.88 20.51
C THR A 167 -27.64 5.50 19.76
N VAL A 168 -27.93 4.21 19.67
CA VAL A 168 -29.12 3.66 18.99
C VAL A 168 -29.80 2.66 19.92
N THR A 169 -31.11 2.82 20.10
CA THR A 169 -31.94 1.87 20.84
C THR A 169 -32.62 0.92 19.85
N LEU A 170 -32.47 -0.37 20.08
CA LEU A 170 -32.96 -1.44 19.22
C LEU A 170 -33.94 -2.32 20.00
N THR A 171 -35.08 -2.61 19.39
CA THR A 171 -35.99 -3.63 19.90
C THR A 171 -35.40 -5.03 19.66
N PRO A 172 -35.86 -6.07 20.36
CA PRO A 172 -35.41 -7.44 20.13
C PRO A 172 -35.59 -7.90 18.66
N PHE A 173 -36.64 -7.44 18.00
CA PHE A 173 -36.85 -7.71 16.58
C PHE A 173 -35.77 -7.05 15.71
N THR A 174 -35.52 -5.75 15.90
CA THR A 174 -34.50 -5.02 15.12
C THR A 174 -33.09 -5.56 15.37
N LEU A 175 -32.79 -6.02 16.59
CA LEU A 175 -31.52 -6.65 16.92
C LEU A 175 -31.31 -7.97 16.16
N ASN A 176 -32.35 -8.80 16.06
CA ASN A 176 -32.30 -10.04 15.27
C ASN A 176 -32.10 -9.76 13.78
N VAL A 177 -32.80 -8.76 13.24
CA VAL A 177 -32.62 -8.34 11.83
C VAL A 177 -31.20 -7.82 11.60
N LEU A 178 -30.64 -7.03 12.51
CA LEU A 178 -29.25 -6.55 12.44
C LEU A 178 -28.26 -7.72 12.44
N LEU A 179 -28.44 -8.71 13.32
CA LEU A 179 -27.60 -9.90 13.39
C LEU A 179 -27.59 -10.69 12.08
N GLU A 180 -28.76 -10.93 11.50
CA GLU A 180 -28.86 -11.65 10.22
C GLU A 180 -28.17 -10.88 9.08
N ASN A 181 -28.36 -9.56 9.01
CA ASN A 181 -27.66 -8.73 8.03
C ASN A 181 -26.13 -8.77 8.21
N LEU A 182 -25.63 -8.67 9.44
CA LEU A 182 -24.20 -8.73 9.73
C LEU A 182 -23.59 -10.10 9.37
N LYS A 183 -24.32 -11.20 9.59
CA LYS A 183 -23.91 -12.54 9.12
C LYS A 183 -23.83 -12.62 7.59
N GLY A 184 -24.83 -12.06 6.90
CA GLY A 184 -24.85 -11.99 5.44
C GLY A 184 -23.64 -11.23 4.88
N VAL A 185 -23.37 -10.03 5.43
CA VAL A 185 -22.21 -9.22 5.07
C VAL A 185 -20.90 -9.98 5.32
N ARG A 186 -20.76 -10.66 6.46
CA ARG A 186 -19.57 -11.46 6.78
C ARG A 186 -19.34 -12.57 5.76
N LYS A 187 -20.41 -13.23 5.31
CA LYS A 187 -20.32 -14.29 4.29
C LYS A 187 -19.81 -13.73 2.96
N THR A 188 -20.41 -12.63 2.47
CA THR A 188 -19.97 -11.97 1.24
C THR A 188 -18.52 -11.47 1.33
N MET A 189 -18.10 -10.92 2.48
CA MET A 189 -16.71 -10.52 2.70
C MET A 189 -15.74 -11.70 2.63
N ALA A 190 -16.12 -12.87 3.15
CA ALA A 190 -15.28 -14.07 3.06
C ALA A 190 -15.15 -14.57 1.61
N GLU A 191 -16.26 -14.61 0.87
CA GLU A 191 -16.29 -15.02 -0.54
C GLU A 191 -15.41 -14.13 -1.42
N LEU A 192 -15.45 -12.80 -1.23
CA LEU A 192 -14.61 -11.86 -1.97
C LEU A 192 -13.12 -11.98 -1.65
N ASN A 193 -12.81 -12.35 -0.40
CA ASN A 193 -11.42 -12.51 0.05
C ASN A 193 -10.82 -13.86 -0.40
N GLU A 194 -11.64 -14.86 -0.73
CA GLU A 194 -11.22 -16.11 -1.36
C GLU A 194 -11.11 -16.01 -2.89
N ALA A 195 -11.79 -15.03 -3.50
CA ALA A 195 -11.78 -14.78 -4.95
C ALA A 195 -10.67 -13.85 -5.43
N SER A 196 -9.87 -13.28 -4.52
CA SER A 196 -8.74 -12.37 -4.79
C SER A 196 -7.41 -13.10 -4.58
#